data_AF-A0A836V458-F1
#
_entry.id   AF-A0A836V458-F1
#
_cell.length_a   1.000
_cell.length_b   1.000
_cell.length_c   1.000
_cell.angle_alpha   90.00
_cell.angle_beta   90.00
_cell.angle_gamma   90.00
#
_symmetry.space_group_name_H-M   'P 1'
#
loop_
_entity.id
_entity.type
_entity.pdbx_description
1 polymer ?
#
loop_
_entity_poly.entity_id
_entity_poly.type
_entity_poly.pdbx_seq_one_letter_code
_entity_poly.pdbx_strand_id
1 'polypeptide(L)' 'MSEGNEAELGRSKYGSTPQEHLRHLLTIGWSPKSPLILKYVAENRLQRELSEWQELANEAASRQTASKK' A
#
# COMPACT_ATOMS: atom_id res chain seq x y z
N MET A 1 -20.48 9.45 -33.04
CA MET A 1 -19.44 10.24 -32.38
C MET A 1 -18.76 9.31 -31.40
N SER A 2 -17.48 9.00 -31.64
CA SER A 2 -16.68 8.15 -30.78
C SER A 2 -15.82 9.05 -29.90
N GLU A 3 -16.21 9.18 -28.63
CA GLU A 3 -15.39 9.73 -27.55
C GLU A 3 -14.90 8.49 -26.77
N GLY A 4 -13.65 8.06 -26.91
CA GLY A 4 -12.48 8.70 -26.31
C GLY A 4 -12.33 8.15 -24.88
N ASN A 5 -11.86 6.90 -24.73
CA ASN A 5 -10.55 6.56 -24.14
C ASN A 5 -10.28 7.27 -22.79
N GLU A 6 -10.23 6.54 -21.66
CA GLU A 6 -9.36 6.81 -20.46
C GLU A 6 -9.81 6.24 -19.08
N ALA A 7 -10.86 5.42 -18.96
CA ALA A 7 -11.26 4.89 -17.62
C ALA A 7 -11.33 3.34 -17.49
N GLU A 8 -10.74 2.60 -18.42
CA GLU A 8 -10.63 1.13 -18.36
C GLU A 8 -9.36 0.63 -17.64
N LEU A 9 -8.73 1.46 -16.80
CA LEU A 9 -7.64 0.98 -15.93
C LEU A 9 -8.23 0.32 -14.68
N GLY A 10 -8.50 -0.98 -14.80
CA GLY A 10 -8.29 -1.90 -13.68
C GLY A 10 -9.27 -1.80 -12.52
N ARG A 11 -10.57 -1.70 -12.79
CA ARG A 11 -11.61 -2.20 -11.86
C ARG A 11 -11.49 -3.73 -11.74
N SER A 12 -10.37 -4.23 -11.23
CA SER A 12 -10.29 -5.61 -10.75
C SER A 12 -11.35 -5.74 -9.68
N LYS A 13 -12.40 -6.50 -10.02
CA LYS A 13 -13.58 -6.83 -9.24
C LYS A 13 -13.26 -7.66 -7.98
N TYR A 14 -12.20 -7.34 -7.26
CA TYR A 14 -11.92 -7.92 -5.97
C TYR A 14 -12.32 -6.90 -4.93
N GLY A 15 -13.22 -7.30 -4.03
CA GLY A 15 -13.53 -6.56 -2.81
C GLY A 15 -12.31 -6.56 -1.90
N SER A 16 -11.26 -5.85 -2.30
CA SER A 16 -10.10 -5.60 -1.47
C SER A 16 -10.57 -4.67 -0.37
N THR A 17 -10.57 -5.18 0.86
CA THR A 17 -10.81 -4.33 2.02
C THR A 17 -9.83 -3.17 1.99
N PRO A 18 -10.16 -2.02 2.59
CA PRO A 18 -9.27 -0.88 2.55
C PRO A 18 -7.87 -1.20 3.12
N GLN A 19 -7.78 -2.22 4.00
CA GLN A 19 -6.54 -2.83 4.50
C GLN A 19 -5.71 -3.48 3.39
N GLU A 20 -6.31 -4.35 2.57
CA GLU A 20 -5.61 -5.01 1.48
C GLU A 20 -5.13 -4.01 0.43
N HIS A 21 -5.93 -2.99 0.14
CA HIS A 21 -5.54 -1.94 -0.79
C HIS A 21 -4.35 -1.13 -0.25
N LEU A 22 -4.35 -0.77 1.04
CA LEU A 22 -3.20 -0.12 1.69
C LEU A 22 -1.95 -0.98 1.57
N ARG A 23 -2.05 -2.27 1.89
CA ARG A 23 -0.93 -3.21 1.81
C ARG A 23 -0.40 -3.31 0.38
N HIS A 24 -1.27 -3.37 -0.62
CA HIS A 24 -0.86 -3.40 -2.02
C HIS A 24 -0.05 -2.15 -2.39
N LEU A 25 -0.55 -0.96 -2.04
CA LEU A 25 0.16 0.31 -2.27
C LEU A 25 1.56 0.31 -1.63
N LEU A 26 1.67 -0.16 -0.39
CA LEU A 26 2.96 -0.24 0.30
C LEU A 26 3.90 -1.28 -0.33
N THR A 27 3.37 -2.42 -0.78
CA THR A 27 4.14 -3.49 -1.44
C THR A 27 4.70 -3.06 -2.81
N ILE A 28 3.95 -2.29 -3.59
CA ILE A 28 4.45 -1.77 -4.89
C ILE A 28 5.47 -0.63 -4.74
N GLY A 29 5.74 -0.18 -3.50
CA GLY A 29 6.79 0.80 -3.19
C GLY A 29 6.29 2.19 -2.78
N TRP A 30 5.00 2.37 -2.47
CA TRP A 30 4.54 3.64 -1.91
C TRP A 30 5.13 3.85 -0.52
N SER A 31 5.57 5.07 -0.26
CA SER A 31 6.09 5.43 1.06
C SER A 31 4.96 5.48 2.10
N PRO A 32 5.08 4.79 3.25
CA PRO A 32 4.08 4.83 4.32
C PRO A 32 3.93 6.23 4.94
N LYS A 33 4.94 7.09 4.76
CA LYS A 33 4.95 8.51 5.18
C LYS A 33 4.40 9.46 4.11
N SER A 34 3.96 8.94 2.96
CA SER A 34 3.37 9.77 1.90
C SER A 34 2.06 10.40 2.38
N PRO A 35 1.81 11.70 2.13
CA PRO A 35 0.58 12.36 2.56
C PRO A 35 -0.68 11.68 2.00
N LEU A 36 -0.59 11.08 0.81
CA LEU A 36 -1.68 10.32 0.19
C LEU A 36 -2.02 9.05 0.99
N ILE A 37 -0.99 8.31 1.43
CA ILE A 37 -1.16 7.11 2.26
C ILE A 37 -1.68 7.51 3.64
N LEU A 38 -1.12 8.55 4.26
CA LEU A 38 -1.57 9.03 5.57
C LEU A 38 -3.04 9.45 5.55
N LYS A 39 -3.46 10.16 4.49
CA LYS A 39 -4.86 10.54 4.30
C LYS A 39 -5.76 9.31 4.15
N TYR A 40 -5.40 8.38 3.27
CA TYR A 40 -6.16 7.15 3.06
C TYR A 40 -6.32 6.32 4.35
N VAL A 41 -5.24 6.22 5.12
CA VAL A 41 -5.19 5.52 6.41
C VAL A 41 -6.08 6.22 7.45
N ALA A 42 -6.08 7.55 7.49
CA ALA A 42 -6.93 8.33 8.38
C ALA A 42 -8.42 8.18 8.03
N GLU A 43 -8.77 8.24 6.74
CA GLU A 43 -10.13 8.09 6.23
C GLU A 43 -10.70 6.69 6.51
N ASN A 44 -9.87 5.65 6.43
CA ASN A 44 -10.27 4.26 6.62
C ASN A 44 -9.93 3.69 8.00
N ARG A 45 -9.46 4.51 8.96
CA ARG A 45 -9.05 4.10 10.32
C ARG A 45 -7.98 2.99 10.35
N LEU A 46 -7.07 2.96 9.38
CA LEU A 46 -6.06 1.90 9.21
C LEU A 46 -4.72 2.18 9.90
N GLN A 47 -4.69 3.08 10.89
CA GLN A 47 -3.45 3.52 11.54
C GLN A 47 -2.66 2.34 12.14
N ARG A 48 -3.38 1.38 12.71
CA ARG A 48 -2.82 0.14 13.23
C ARG A 48 -2.13 -0.68 12.13
N GLU A 49 -2.84 -0.93 11.04
CA GLU A 49 -2.32 -1.73 9.90
C GLU A 49 -1.07 -1.09 9.28
N LEU A 50 -1.06 0.23 9.16
CA LEU A 50 0.09 0.98 8.67
C LEU A 50 1.31 0.82 9.61
N SER A 51 1.07 0.82 10.93
CA SER A 51 2.11 0.61 11.94
C SER A 51 2.66 -0.83 11.88
N GLU A 52 1.77 -1.83 11.88
CA GLU A 52 2.17 -3.25 11.78
C GLU A 52 2.96 -3.52 10.49
N TRP A 53 2.57 -2.92 9.37
CA TRP A 53 3.34 -3.03 8.13
C TRP A 53 4.72 -2.37 8.23
N GLN A 54 4.83 -1.20 8.87
CA GLN A 54 6.12 -0.52 9.07
C GLN A 54 7.08 -1.34 9.94
N GLU A 55 6.57 -1.97 11.00
CA GLU A 55 7.34 -2.86 11.87
C GLU A 55 7.84 -4.08 11.10
N LEU A 56 6.96 -4.74 10.34
CA LEU A 56 7.31 -5.87 9.48
C LEU A 56 8.33 -5.49 8.39
N ALA A 57 8.16 -4.33 7.76
CA ALA A 57 9.09 -3.82 6.75
C ALA A 57 10.47 -3.51 7.36
N ASN A 58 10.50 -2.97 8.57
CA ASN A 58 11.73 -2.70 9.31
C ASN A 58 12.45 -4.01 9.72
N GLU A 59 11.71 -5.02 10.17
CA GLU A 59 12.25 -6.35 10.46
C GLU A 59 12.77 -7.05 9.20
N ALA A 60 12.02 -6.98 8.09
CA ALA A 60 12.42 -7.56 6.81
C ALA A 60 13.68 -6.89 6.24
N ALA A 61 13.82 -5.57 6.41
CA ALA A 61 15.03 -4.84 6.06
C ALA A 61 16.22 -5.24 6.95
N SER A 62 15.97 -5.38 8.27
CA SER A 62 16.99 -5.78 9.25
C SER A 62 17.51 -7.21 9.04
N ARG A 63 16.68 -8.11 8.51
CA ARG A 63 17.08 -9.50 8.20
C ARG A 63 17.90 -9.63 6.92
N GLN A 64 17.75 -8.71 5.96
CA GLN A 64 18.48 -8.76 4.68
C GLN A 64 19.95 -8.35 4.80
N THR A 65 20.34 -7.57 5.81
CA THR A 65 21.74 -7.16 6.02
C THR A 65 22.60 -8.26 6.66
N ALA A 66 21.99 -9.32 7.21
CA ALA A 66 22.69 -10.38 7.94
C ALA A 66 23.21 -11.54 7.06
N SER A 67 22.94 -11.55 5.75
CA SER A 67 23.32 -12.64 4.84
C SER A 67 24.22 -12.16 3.69
N LYS A 68 25.27 -11.42 4.03
CA LYS A 68 26.38 -11.12 3.11
C LYS A 68 27.68 -11.22 3.90
N LYS A 69 28.08 -12.45 4.23
CA LYS A 69 29.36 -12.76 4.85
C LYS A 69 29.97 -13.97 4.18
#